data_AF-A0A819GBS8-F1
#
_entry.id   AF-A0A819GBS8-F1
#
_cell.length_a   1.000
_cell.length_b   1.000
_cell.length_c   1.000
_cell.angle_alpha   90.00
_cell.angle_beta   90.00
_cell.angle_gamma   90.00
#
_symmetry.space_group_name_H-M   'P 1'
#
loop_
_entity.id
_entity.type
_entity.pdbx_description
1 polymer ?
#
loop_
_entity_poly.entity_id
_entity_poly.type
_entity_poly.pdbx_seq_one_letter_code
_entity_poly.pdbx_strand_id
1 'polypeptide(L)'
;MKYLHEEAVEHIIHRDLKCSNILILEAIENIHNESELLYKTLKITDFGLARKQLQSSSMSAAGTFPWMSPECIRNNEFSTKSDVW
;
A
#
# COMPACT_ATOMS: atom_id res chain seq x y z
N MET A 1 0.64 4.06 6.08
CA MET A 1 0.14 2.74 6.52
C MET A 1 -0.49 2.75 7.89
N LYS A 2 0.16 3.29 8.94
CA LYS A 2 -0.42 3.39 10.31
C LYS A 2 -1.89 3.86 10.33
N TYR A 3 -2.20 4.94 9.60
CA TYR A 3 -3.58 5.41 9.48
C TYR A 3 -4.56 4.31 9.04
N LEU A 4 -4.24 3.59 7.95
CA LEU A 4 -5.10 2.52 7.42
C LEU A 4 -5.20 1.34 8.38
N HIS A 5 -4.11 0.99 9.07
CA HIS A 5 -4.03 -0.19 9.93
C HIS A 5 -4.61 0.01 11.33
N GLU A 6 -4.58 1.22 11.87
CA GLU A 6 -4.83 1.48 13.30
C GLU A 6 -5.71 2.70 13.61
N GLU A 7 -5.70 3.74 12.77
CA GLU A 7 -6.34 5.03 13.11
C GLU A 7 -7.65 5.28 12.36
N ALA A 8 -7.85 4.62 11.23
CA ALA A 8 -9.09 4.66 10.47
C ALA A 8 -10.21 3.96 11.24
N VAL A 9 -11.44 4.46 11.07
CA VAL A 9 -12.67 3.89 11.69
C VAL A 9 -12.80 2.38 11.39
N GLU A 10 -12.36 1.97 10.22
CA GLU A 10 -12.30 0.60 9.77
C GLU A 10 -10.87 0.29 9.39
N HIS A 11 -10.27 -0.74 10.00
CA HIS A 11 -8.90 -1.13 9.67
C HIS A 11 -8.85 -1.75 8.27
N ILE A 12 -8.01 -1.22 7.41
CA ILE A 12 -7.91 -1.57 5.99
C ILE A 12 -6.53 -2.16 5.69
N ILE A 13 -6.51 -3.31 5.03
CA ILE A 13 -5.30 -3.90 4.43
C ILE A 13 -5.27 -3.50 2.96
N HIS A 14 -4.15 -2.98 2.46
CA HIS A 14 -4.03 -2.48 1.10
C HIS A 14 -3.94 -3.59 0.05
N ARG A 15 -3.18 -4.66 0.34
CA ARG A 15 -3.05 -5.89 -0.49
C ARG A 15 -2.34 -5.72 -1.85
N ASP A 16 -1.89 -4.52 -2.19
CA ASP A 16 -1.11 -4.24 -3.40
C ASP A 16 -0.25 -2.97 -3.21
N LEU A 17 0.44 -2.88 -2.07
CA LEU A 17 1.33 -1.75 -1.81
C LEU A 17 2.61 -1.91 -2.62
N LYS A 18 2.89 -0.95 -3.49
CA LYS A 18 4.07 -0.92 -4.37
C LYS A 18 4.39 0.50 -4.79
N CYS A 19 5.60 0.72 -5.32
CA CYS A 19 6.05 2.06 -5.72
C CYS A 19 5.12 2.71 -6.76
N SER A 20 4.53 1.95 -7.69
CA SER A 20 3.59 2.50 -8.67
C SER A 20 2.28 3.01 -8.06
N ASN A 21 1.96 2.59 -6.83
CA ASN A 21 0.74 2.97 -6.12
C ASN A 21 1.00 4.09 -5.10
N ILE A 22 2.22 4.63 -5.05
CA ILE A 22 2.59 5.80 -4.24
C ILE A 22 2.81 6.98 -5.19
N LEU A 23 1.91 7.96 -5.14
CA LEU A 23 1.99 9.16 -5.97
C LEU A 23 2.59 10.33 -5.20
N ILE A 24 3.28 11.21 -5.91
CA ILE A 24 3.67 12.52 -5.41
C ILE A 24 2.54 13.50 -5.74
N LEU A 25 2.05 14.23 -4.75
CA LEU A 25 0.95 15.18 -4.93
C LEU A 25 1.36 16.35 -5.83
N GLU A 26 2.53 16.91 -5.57
CA GLU A 26 3.02 18.10 -6.25
C GLU A 26 3.69 17.75 -7.59
N ALA A 27 3.57 18.63 -8.58
CA ALA A 27 4.29 18.45 -9.84
C ALA A 27 5.82 18.44 -9.60
N ILE A 28 6.50 17.63 -10.41
CA ILE A 28 7.96 17.57 -10.49
C ILE A 28 8.37 18.45 -11.67
N GLU A 29 8.67 19.71 -11.38
CA GLU A 29 9.13 20.69 -12.37
C GLU A 29 10.41 21.35 -11.85
N ASN A 30 11.37 21.57 -12.76
CA ASN A 30 12.61 22.30 -12.48
C ASN A 30 13.40 21.79 -11.26
N ILE A 31 13.45 20.46 -11.07
CA ILE A 31 14.28 19.87 -10.01
C ILE A 31 15.74 20.02 -10.38
N HIS A 32 16.45 20.88 -9.65
CA HIS A 32 17.89 21.11 -9.86
C HIS A 32 18.76 20.30 -8.92
N ASN A 33 18.19 19.77 -7.83
CA ASN A 33 18.87 18.90 -6.88
C ASN A 33 17.87 18.01 -6.10
N GLU A 34 18.37 16.95 -5.48
CA GLU A 34 17.57 15.98 -4.73
C GLU A 34 16.87 16.59 -3.50
N SER A 35 17.35 17.72 -2.97
CA SER A 35 16.75 18.35 -1.79
C SER A 35 15.36 18.91 -2.08
N GLU A 36 15.04 19.19 -3.34
CA GLU A 36 13.70 19.64 -3.76
C GLU A 36 12.65 18.52 -3.72
N LEU A 37 13.07 17.25 -3.59
CA LEU A 37 12.18 16.11 -3.38
C LEU A 37 11.80 15.93 -1.89
N LEU A 38 12.55 16.52 -0.95
CA LEU A 38 12.35 16.30 0.50
C LEU A 38 11.02 16.84 1.04
N TYR A 39 10.44 17.84 0.37
CA TYR A 39 9.21 18.51 0.83
C TYR A 39 7.96 18.08 0.07
N LYS A 40 8.03 16.95 -0.63
CA LYS A 40 6.92 16.41 -1.42
C LYS A 40 5.99 15.56 -0.56
N THR A 41 4.70 15.64 -0.85
CA THR A 41 3.67 14.85 -0.17
C THR A 41 3.44 13.55 -0.92
N LEU A 42 3.70 12.42 -0.27
CA LEU A 42 3.36 11.11 -0.81
C LEU A 42 1.92 10.73 -0.48
N LYS A 43 1.20 10.23 -1.48
CA LYS A 43 -0.17 9.71 -1.35
C LYS A 43 -0.23 8.26 -1.79
N ILE A 44 -0.81 7.42 -0.93
CA ILE A 44 -1.07 6.02 -1.24
C ILE A 44 -2.37 5.95 -2.06
N THR A 45 -2.36 5.16 -3.13
CA THR A 45 -3.45 5.07 -4.12
C THR A 45 -3.73 3.62 -4.50
N ASP A 46 -4.72 3.41 -5.37
CA ASP A 46 -5.16 2.09 -5.85
C ASP A 46 -5.62 1.14 -4.74
N PHE A 47 -6.75 1.50 -4.13
CA PHE A 47 -7.44 0.70 -3.12
C PHE A 47 -8.36 -0.38 -3.73
N GLY A 48 -8.27 -0.68 -5.04
CA GLY A 48 -9.18 -1.63 -5.70
C GLY A 48 -9.15 -3.04 -5.08
N LEU A 49 -7.97 -3.44 -4.61
CA LEU A 49 -7.75 -4.72 -3.93
C LEU A 49 -7.85 -4.63 -2.40
N ALA A 50 -7.93 -3.42 -1.84
CA ALA A 50 -7.94 -3.19 -0.40
C ALA A 50 -9.21 -3.76 0.24
N ARG A 51 -9.09 -4.29 1.46
CA ARG A 51 -10.21 -4.89 2.21
C ARG A 51 -10.14 -4.55 3.68
N LYS A 52 -11.31 -4.51 4.33
CA LYS A 52 -11.39 -4.44 5.80
C LYS A 52 -10.72 -5.68 6.40
N GLN A 53 -9.91 -5.49 7.44
CA GLN A 53 -9.18 -6.58 8.11
C GLN A 53 -10.12 -7.72 8.56
N LEU A 54 -11.30 -7.39 9.10
CA LEU A 54 -12.30 -8.36 9.55
C LEU A 54 -13.01 -9.11 8.41
N GLN A 55 -12.98 -8.59 7.18
CA GLN A 55 -13.56 -9.22 5.98
C GLN A 55 -12.51 -9.87 5.07
N SER A 56 -11.24 -9.89 5.51
CA SER A 56 -10.10 -10.39 4.72
C SER A 56 -10.06 -11.91 4.55
N SER A 57 -11.02 -12.66 5.11
CA SER A 57 -11.16 -14.10 4.87
C SER A 57 -11.48 -14.48 3.41
N SER A 58 -11.70 -13.49 2.55
CA SER A 58 -11.84 -13.69 1.11
C SER A 58 -10.49 -14.09 0.48
N MET A 59 -10.36 -15.36 0.12
CA MET A 59 -9.26 -15.95 -0.67
C MET A 59 -9.23 -15.46 -2.13
N SER A 60 -9.46 -14.18 -2.37
CA SER A 60 -9.34 -13.60 -3.71
C SER A 60 -7.87 -13.33 -4.01
N ALA A 61 -7.33 -13.91 -5.08
CA ALA A 61 -5.97 -13.57 -5.54
C ALA A 61 -5.83 -12.05 -5.72
N ALA A 62 -4.79 -11.48 -5.13
CA ALA A 62 -4.51 -10.04 -5.15
C ALA A 62 -3.01 -9.80 -4.98
N GLY A 63 -2.55 -8.62 -5.42
CA GLY A 63 -1.17 -8.20 -5.29
C GLY A 63 -0.33 -8.45 -6.53
N THR A 64 0.87 -7.90 -6.51
CA THR A 64 1.84 -8.00 -7.60
C THR A 64 3.07 -8.75 -7.08
N PHE A 65 3.39 -9.91 -7.66
CA PHE A 65 4.33 -10.89 -7.09
C PHE A 65 5.61 -10.35 -6.42
N PRO A 66 6.38 -9.41 -7.03
CA PRO A 66 7.59 -8.87 -6.40
C PRO A 66 7.38 -8.11 -5.08
N TRP A 67 6.16 -7.63 -4.83
CA TRP A 67 5.76 -6.84 -3.66
C TRP A 67 4.86 -7.63 -2.70
N MET A 68 4.70 -8.94 -2.92
CA MET A 68 3.87 -9.79 -2.07
C MET A 68 4.73 -10.51 -1.03
N SER A 69 4.21 -10.61 0.19
CA SER A 69 4.83 -11.42 1.24
C SER A 69 4.71 -12.93 0.95
N PRO A 70 5.57 -13.78 1.54
CA PRO A 70 5.57 -15.22 1.26
C PRO A 70 4.23 -15.89 1.59
N GLU A 71 3.56 -15.45 2.65
CA GLU A 71 2.22 -15.94 3.03
C GLU A 71 1.13 -15.49 2.04
N CYS A 72 1.24 -14.29 1.46
CA CYS A 72 0.36 -13.87 0.37
C CYS A 72 0.54 -14.77 -0.87
N ILE A 73 1.79 -15.08 -1.23
CA ILE A 73 2.09 -15.90 -2.42
C ILE A 73 1.67 -17.35 -2.21
N ARG A 74 1.93 -17.93 -1.04
CA ARG A 74 1.72 -19.37 -0.76
C ARG A 74 0.28 -19.69 -0.38
N ASN A 75 -0.30 -18.87 0.48
CA ASN A 75 -1.57 -19.20 1.15
C ASN A 75 -2.69 -18.21 0.80
N ASN A 76 -2.39 -17.15 0.05
CA ASN A 76 -3.32 -16.05 -0.22
C ASN A 76 -3.81 -15.38 1.08
N GLU A 77 -2.93 -15.35 2.09
CA GLU A 77 -3.18 -14.79 3.42
C GLU A 77 -2.72 -13.34 3.47
N PHE A 78 -3.65 -12.41 3.64
CA PHE A 78 -3.36 -10.98 3.73
C PHE A 78 -3.54 -10.49 5.17
N SER A 79 -2.62 -9.64 5.61
CA SER A 79 -2.67 -9.03 6.93
C SER A 79 -2.07 -7.62 6.89
N THR A 80 -2.17 -6.86 7.98
CA THR A 80 -1.43 -5.59 8.09
C THR A 80 0.09 -5.80 8.00
N LYS A 81 0.58 -7.01 8.35
CA LYS A 81 2.01 -7.37 8.21
C LYS A 81 2.41 -7.65 6.77
N SER A 82 1.50 -8.16 5.94
CA SER A 82 1.81 -8.37 4.52
C SER A 82 1.98 -7.05 3.75
N ASP A 83 1.35 -5.96 4.20
CA ASP A 83 1.59 -4.62 3.63
C ASP A 83 2.95 -4.01 4.07
N VAL A 84 3.65 -4.63 5.03
CA VAL A 84 4.95 -4.15 5.57
C VAL A 84 6.14 -4.86 4.92
N TRP A 85 5.91 -6.05 4.34
CA TRP A 85 6.91 -6.86 3.65
C TRP A 85 7.54 -6.11 2.47
#